data_AF-A0A1A2FNB1-F1
#
_entry.id   AF-A0A1A2FNB1-F1
#
_cell.length_a   1.000
_cell.length_b   1.000
_cell.length_c   1.000
_cell.angle_alpha   90.00
_cell.angle_beta   90.00
_cell.angle_gamma   90.00
#
_symmetry.space_group_name_H-M   'P 1'
#
loop_
_entity.id
_entity.type
_entity.pdbx_description
1 polymer ?
#
loop_
_entity_poly.entity_id
_entity_poly.type
_entity_poly.pdbx_seq_one_letter_code
_entity_poly.pdbx_strand_id
1 'polypeptide(L)'
;MQQAPPPEAPFADKMAYYRTQHTSTGVRAAHLVGTPIIAAGLPLLFAKPKIGATMFVGGWAMQIIGHRLFEKNLPSTHKGWITYQLTGVIHVCEQYGEMLARRAKRRAGSG
;
A
#
# COMPACT_ATOMS: atom_id res chain seq x y z
N MET A 1 13.11 5.81 -15.71
CA MET A 1 12.05 5.76 -14.67
C MET A 1 11.24 7.04 -14.78
N GLN A 2 9.91 6.97 -14.69
CA GLN A 2 9.05 8.16 -14.72
C GLN A 2 9.40 9.04 -13.51
N GLN A 3 9.53 10.35 -13.72
CA GLN A 3 9.74 11.30 -12.62
C GLN A 3 8.47 11.38 -11.77
N ALA A 4 8.64 11.59 -10.46
CA ALA A 4 7.49 11.79 -9.59
C ALA A 4 6.87 13.18 -9.86
N PRO A 5 5.54 13.29 -9.84
CA PRO A 5 4.87 14.59 -9.91
C PRO A 5 5.38 15.53 -8.81
N PRO A 6 5.42 16.85 -9.06
CA PRO A 6 5.83 17.81 -8.05
C PRO A 6 4.86 17.84 -6.85
N PRO A 7 5.28 18.39 -5.69
CA PRO A 7 4.47 18.38 -4.46
C PRO A 7 3.07 19.00 -4.61
N GLU A 8 2.91 20.02 -5.44
CA GLU A 8 1.67 20.74 -5.75
C GLU A 8 0.80 20.06 -6.79
N ALA A 9 1.29 19.00 -7.43
CA ALA A 9 0.54 18.28 -8.46
C ALA A 9 -0.79 17.71 -7.89
N PRO A 10 -1.84 17.65 -8.72
CA PRO A 10 -3.09 16.99 -8.38
C PRO A 10 -2.88 15.59 -7.79
N PHE A 11 -3.72 15.23 -6.81
CA PHE A 11 -3.62 13.92 -6.16
C PHE A 11 -3.79 12.75 -7.14
N ALA A 12 -4.60 12.94 -8.20
CA ALA A 12 -4.79 11.96 -9.27
C ALA A 12 -3.46 11.62 -9.99
N ASP A 13 -2.60 12.62 -10.23
CA ASP A 13 -1.30 12.40 -10.87
C ASP A 13 -0.36 11.61 -9.95
N LYS A 14 -0.42 11.89 -8.64
CA LYS A 14 0.32 11.13 -7.62
C LYS A 14 -0.17 9.69 -7.54
N MET A 15 -1.48 9.45 -7.64
CA MET A 15 -2.07 8.11 -7.72
C MET A 15 -1.64 7.38 -8.99
N ALA A 16 -1.67 8.04 -10.15
CA ALA A 16 -1.22 7.47 -11.42
C ALA A 16 0.25 7.07 -11.34
N TYR A 17 1.11 7.97 -10.86
CA TYR A 17 2.52 7.68 -10.59
C TYR A 17 2.69 6.51 -9.61
N TYR A 18 1.99 6.52 -8.47
CA TYR A 18 2.06 5.47 -7.47
C TYR A 18 1.76 4.09 -8.08
N ARG A 19 0.74 3.98 -8.93
CA ARG A 19 0.37 2.71 -9.60
C ARG A 19 1.46 2.20 -10.52
N THR A 20 2.25 3.07 -11.16
CA THR A 20 3.41 2.66 -11.97
C THR A 20 4.53 2.01 -11.15
N GLN A 21 4.56 2.26 -9.83
CA GLN A 21 5.57 1.72 -8.92
C GLN A 21 5.12 0.41 -8.23
N HIS A 22 3.89 -0.06 -8.52
CA HIS A 22 3.24 -1.22 -7.89
C HIS A 22 2.52 -2.07 -8.94
N THR A 23 3.28 -2.57 -9.91
CA THR A 23 2.76 -3.34 -11.06
C THR A 23 2.78 -4.85 -10.80
N SER A 24 3.80 -5.34 -10.12
CA SER A 24 4.03 -6.75 -9.82
C SER A 24 3.06 -7.28 -8.76
N THR A 25 2.67 -8.55 -8.93
CA THR A 25 1.84 -9.28 -7.95
C THR A 25 2.52 -9.32 -6.58
N GLY A 26 3.85 -9.47 -6.53
CA GLY A 26 4.61 -9.54 -5.30
C GLY A 26 4.57 -8.25 -4.49
N VAL A 27 4.79 -7.08 -5.12
CA VAL A 27 4.64 -5.79 -4.42
C VAL A 27 3.20 -5.58 -3.95
N ARG A 28 2.21 -5.85 -4.81
CA ARG A 28 0.80 -5.70 -4.44
C ARG A 28 0.43 -6.58 -3.25
N ALA A 29 0.89 -7.82 -3.21
CA ALA A 29 0.67 -8.72 -2.08
C ALA A 29 1.33 -8.21 -0.79
N ALA A 30 2.59 -7.74 -0.87
CA ALA A 30 3.28 -7.16 0.27
C ALA A 30 2.55 -5.93 0.84
N HIS A 31 1.96 -5.11 -0.02
CA HIS A 31 1.16 -3.94 0.38
C HIS A 31 -0.20 -4.32 0.95
N LEU A 32 -0.91 -5.27 0.33
CA LEU A 32 -2.18 -5.79 0.81
C LEU A 32 -2.08 -6.35 2.22
N VAL A 33 -0.94 -6.91 2.63
CA VAL A 33 -0.73 -7.38 4.01
C VAL A 33 -0.10 -6.29 4.89
N GLY A 34 0.87 -5.54 4.36
CA GLY A 34 1.68 -4.61 5.15
C GLY A 34 0.95 -3.35 5.56
N THR A 35 0.14 -2.78 4.66
CA THR A 35 -0.63 -1.57 4.95
C THR A 35 -1.62 -1.78 6.11
N PRO A 36 -2.44 -2.86 6.15
CA PRO A 36 -3.29 -3.14 7.31
C PRO A 36 -2.51 -3.33 8.61
N ILE A 37 -1.34 -3.99 8.57
CA ILE A 37 -0.49 -4.18 9.75
C ILE A 37 0.00 -2.82 10.28
N ILE A 38 0.46 -1.92 9.40
CA ILE A 38 0.87 -0.56 9.78
C ILE A 38 -0.30 0.21 10.36
N ALA A 39 -1.45 0.18 9.68
CA ALA A 39 -2.66 0.89 10.10
C ALA A 39 -3.15 0.44 11.49
N ALA A 40 -3.12 -0.86 11.77
CA ALA A 40 -3.45 -1.41 13.09
C ALA A 40 -2.36 -1.18 14.13
N GLY A 41 -1.09 -1.16 13.71
CA GLY A 41 0.06 -0.89 14.59
C GLY A 41 0.08 0.54 15.13
N LEU A 42 -0.38 1.52 14.35
CA LEU A 42 -0.36 2.93 14.72
C LEU A 42 -1.16 3.26 16.02
N PRO A 43 -2.44 2.88 16.19
CA PRO A 43 -3.14 3.09 17.46
C PRO A 43 -2.53 2.24 18.60
N LEU A 44 -1.98 1.06 18.26
CA LEU A 44 -1.32 0.20 19.23
C LEU A 44 0.01 0.78 19.73
N LEU A 45 0.66 1.71 19.01
CA LEU A 45 1.83 2.42 19.55
C LEU A 45 1.49 3.16 20.84
N PHE A 46 0.25 3.64 20.98
CA PHE A 46 -0.23 4.33 22.17
C PHE A 46 -0.81 3.36 23.21
N ALA A 47 -1.58 2.36 22.78
CA ALA A 47 -2.26 1.44 23.70
C ALA A 47 -1.35 0.29 24.21
N LYS A 48 -0.50 -0.25 23.34
CA LYS A 48 0.42 -1.38 23.64
C LYS A 48 1.75 -1.19 22.89
N PRO A 49 2.63 -0.28 23.35
CA PRO A 49 3.77 0.22 22.57
C PRO A 49 4.67 -0.85 21.97
N LYS A 50 4.98 -1.93 22.70
CA LYS A 50 5.81 -3.03 22.19
C LYS A 50 5.19 -3.75 20.98
N ILE A 51 3.87 -3.99 21.04
CA ILE A 51 3.13 -4.65 19.96
C ILE A 51 2.98 -3.67 18.79
N GLY A 52 2.56 -2.44 19.07
CA GLY A 52 2.43 -1.38 18.07
C GLY A 52 3.72 -1.12 17.30
N ALA A 53 4.86 -1.03 18.00
CA ALA A 53 6.16 -0.81 17.38
C ALA A 53 6.57 -1.98 16.50
N THR A 54 6.39 -3.23 16.97
CA THR A 54 6.67 -4.44 16.18
C THR A 54 5.84 -4.47 14.90
N MET A 55 4.54 -4.19 15.01
CA MET A 55 3.64 -4.15 13.85
C MET A 55 4.01 -3.02 12.88
N PHE A 56 4.21 -1.81 13.40
CA PHE A 56 4.53 -0.65 12.58
C PHE A 56 5.84 -0.86 11.81
N VAL A 57 6.93 -1.24 12.50
CA VAL A 57 8.23 -1.48 11.87
C VAL A 57 8.18 -2.70 10.94
N GLY A 58 7.56 -3.80 11.39
CA GLY A 58 7.46 -5.03 10.60
C GLY A 58 6.65 -4.84 9.31
N GLY A 59 5.53 -4.14 9.38
CA GLY A 59 4.72 -3.82 8.20
C GLY A 59 5.47 -2.94 7.19
N TRP A 60 6.22 -1.94 7.66
CA TRP A 60 7.10 -1.14 6.80
C TRP A 60 8.20 -1.97 6.15
N ALA A 61 8.90 -2.79 6.94
CA ALA A 61 9.96 -3.66 6.45
C ALA A 61 9.46 -4.59 5.35
N MET A 62 8.29 -5.22 5.53
CA MET A 62 7.70 -6.10 4.53
C MET A 62 7.39 -5.37 3.21
N GLN A 63 6.84 -4.16 3.25
CA GLN A 63 6.58 -3.37 2.04
C GLN A 63 7.87 -2.97 1.33
N ILE A 64 8.89 -2.53 2.08
CA ILE A 64 10.21 -2.17 1.53
C ILE A 64 10.87 -3.39 0.87
N ILE A 65 10.86 -4.55 1.54
CA ILE A 65 11.39 -5.79 1.00
C ILE A 65 10.64 -6.19 -0.27
N GLY A 66 9.31 -6.08 -0.28
CA GLY A 66 8.51 -6.33 -1.47
C GLY A 66 8.95 -5.48 -2.66
N HIS A 67 9.11 -4.16 -2.46
CA HIS A 67 9.62 -3.26 -3.50
C HIS A 67 10.99 -3.69 -4.02
N ARG A 68 11.92 -3.98 -3.12
CA ARG A 68 13.30 -4.36 -3.49
C ARG A 68 13.35 -5.68 -4.25
N LEU A 69 12.56 -6.68 -3.87
CA LEU A 69 12.58 -8.00 -4.48
C LEU A 69 11.84 -8.06 -5.82
N PHE A 70 10.67 -7.41 -5.94
CA PHE A 70 9.77 -7.62 -7.08
C PHE A 70 9.76 -6.47 -8.10
N GLU A 71 10.01 -5.23 -7.68
CA GLU A 71 10.03 -4.05 -8.57
C GLU A 71 11.41 -3.41 -8.71
N LYS A 72 12.35 -3.78 -7.82
CA LYS A 72 13.71 -3.23 -7.74
C LYS A 72 13.73 -1.69 -7.60
N ASN A 73 12.68 -1.13 -7.01
CA ASN A 73 12.55 0.31 -6.71
C ASN A 73 12.45 0.56 -5.19
N LEU A 74 12.25 1.82 -4.81
CA LEU A 74 11.96 2.24 -3.43
C LEU A 74 10.49 2.66 -3.30
N PRO A 75 9.88 2.51 -2.11
CA PRO A 75 8.54 3.04 -1.87
C PRO A 75 8.45 4.53 -2.20
N SER A 76 7.36 5.00 -2.81
CA SER A 76 7.22 6.41 -3.21
C SER A 76 7.09 7.39 -2.03
N THR A 77 6.98 6.88 -0.80
CA THR A 77 6.74 7.65 0.44
C THR A 77 7.83 8.68 0.76
N HIS A 78 9.06 8.48 0.30
CA HIS A 78 10.15 9.45 0.43
C HIS A 78 9.99 10.70 -0.47
N LYS A 79 9.09 10.67 -1.46
CA LYS A 79 8.88 11.76 -2.42
C LYS A 79 7.78 12.74 -2.02
N GLY A 80 7.08 12.45 -0.92
CA GLY A 80 5.96 13.24 -0.43
C GLY A 80 5.31 12.52 0.74
N TRP A 81 5.74 12.86 1.95
CA TRP A 81 5.48 12.07 3.16
C TRP A 81 4.00 11.80 3.40
N ILE A 82 3.12 12.79 3.25
CA ILE A 82 1.69 12.61 3.53
C ILE A 82 0.96 12.02 2.31
N THR A 83 1.14 12.63 1.14
CA THR A 83 0.33 12.28 -0.03
C THR A 83 0.58 10.85 -0.49
N TYR A 84 1.82 10.35 -0.44
CA TYR A 84 2.10 8.97 -0.86
C TYR A 84 1.71 7.90 0.17
N GLN A 85 1.45 8.28 1.43
CA GLN A 85 0.85 7.38 2.41
C GLN A 85 -0.64 7.21 2.09
N LEU A 86 -1.31 8.32 1.77
CA LEU A 86 -2.71 8.31 1.34
C LEU A 86 -2.90 7.49 0.06
N THR A 87 -2.00 7.63 -0.94
CA THR A 87 -2.07 6.80 -2.15
C THR A 87 -1.96 5.32 -1.84
N GLY A 88 -1.11 4.94 -0.88
CA GLY A 88 -0.95 3.54 -0.46
C GLY A 88 -2.20 2.96 0.18
N VAL A 89 -2.80 3.69 1.13
CA VAL A 89 -4.05 3.29 1.78
C VAL A 89 -5.18 3.17 0.76
N ILE A 90 -5.34 4.16 -0.14
CA ILE A 90 -6.38 4.15 -1.16
C ILE A 90 -6.21 2.97 -2.12
N HIS A 91 -5.00 2.72 -2.63
CA HIS A 91 -4.76 1.62 -3.55
C HIS A 91 -5.06 0.26 -2.89
N VAL A 92 -4.71 0.07 -1.61
CA VAL A 92 -5.07 -1.16 -0.88
C VAL A 92 -6.58 -1.30 -0.72
N CYS A 93 -7.30 -0.23 -0.40
CA CYS A 93 -8.77 -0.23 -0.37
C CYS A 93 -9.38 -0.60 -1.74
N GLU A 94 -8.87 -0.02 -2.83
CA GLU A 94 -9.28 -0.35 -4.20
C GLU A 94 -9.10 -1.86 -4.47
N GLN A 95 -7.92 -2.41 -4.14
CA GLN A 95 -7.62 -3.83 -4.35
C GLN A 95 -8.53 -4.75 -3.53
N TYR A 96 -8.79 -4.43 -2.27
CA TYR A 96 -9.76 -5.18 -1.47
C TYR A 96 -11.17 -5.12 -2.06
N GLY A 97 -11.62 -3.93 -2.48
CA GLY A 97 -12.92 -3.75 -3.12
C GLY A 97 -13.07 -4.60 -4.37
N GLU A 98 -12.05 -4.61 -5.24
CA GLU A 98 -12.05 -5.47 -6.42
C GLU A 98 -12.08 -6.96 -6.09
N MET A 99 -11.33 -7.41 -5.05
CA MET A 99 -11.34 -8.80 -4.60
C MET A 99 -12.72 -9.23 -4.12
N LEU A 100 -13.40 -8.37 -3.36
CA LEU A 100 -14.75 -8.60 -2.88
C LEU A 100 -15.76 -8.64 -4.03
N ALA A 101 -15.68 -7.69 -4.97
CA ALA A 101 -16.54 -7.66 -6.16
C ALA A 101 -16.36 -8.92 -7.03
N ARG A 102 -15.12 -9.36 -7.27
CA ARG A 102 -14.82 -10.61 -7.99
C ARG A 102 -15.41 -11.83 -7.29
N ARG A 103 -15.35 -11.87 -5.95
CA ARG A 103 -15.94 -12.95 -5.16
C ARG A 103 -17.46 -12.97 -5.25
N ALA A 104 -18.12 -11.81 -5.20
CA ALA A 104 -19.57 -11.69 -5.35
C ALA A 104 -20.04 -12.18 -6.73
N LYS A 105 -19.38 -11.75 -7.81
CA LYS A 105 -19.71 -12.17 -9.19
C LYS A 105 -19.60 -13.69 -9.37
N ARG A 106 -18.56 -14.33 -8.83
CA ARG A 106 -18.42 -15.80 -8.88
C ARG A 106 -19.56 -16.53 -8.19
N ARG A 107 -20.00 -16.05 -7.02
CA ARG A 107 -21.12 -16.65 -6.29
C ARG A 107 -22.44 -16.54 -7.05
N ALA A 108 -22.69 -15.40 -7.71
CA ALA A 108 -23.91 -15.17 -8.49
C ALA A 108 -23.99 -16.01 -9.77
N GLY A 109 -22.85 -16.43 -10.34
CA GLY A 109 -22.81 -17.29 -11.53
C GLY A 109 -22.67 -18.79 -11.24
N SER A 110 -22.74 -19.22 -9.98
CA SER A 110 -22.68 -20.64 -9.56
C SER A 110 -24.01 -21.17 -9.03
N GLY A 111 -25.10 -20.40 -9.18
CA GLY A 111 -26.48 -20.81 -8.88
C GLY A 111 -27.32 -20.74 -10.13
#